data_AF-A0A661W7C4-F1
#
_entry.id   AF-A0A661W7C4-F1
#
_cell.length_a   1.000
_cell.length_b   1.000
_cell.length_c   1.000
_cell.angle_alpha   90.00
_cell.angle_beta   90.00
_cell.angle_gamma   90.00
#
_symmetry.space_group_name_H-M   'P 1'
#
loop_
_entity.id
_entity.type
_entity.pdbx_description
1 polymer ?
#
loop_
_entity_poly.entity_id
_entity_poly.type
_entity_poly.pdbx_seq_one_letter_code
_entity_poly.pdbx_strand_id
1 'polypeptide(L)'
;MGLWGYAAGGQALVLNTPIQSINAIYTQAGLGTEQVLWEIAAASVACTVSGIYQGGVGARDGSTKDHTSGLENRFNAQVSHSSLGMTLEDANGYLLEFFSKYEETHMNPPSGKPFSEIYNVGTLEPTNEWLEKYNTVSDAIVKTGLDINNRWKEIKRKAN
;
A
#
# COMPACT_ATOMS: atom_id res chain seq x y z
N MET A 1 7.48 8.64 -5.89
CA MET A 1 6.19 8.80 -5.18
C MET A 1 6.39 9.78 -4.02
N GLY A 2 5.55 10.83 -3.91
CA GLY A 2 5.75 11.93 -2.96
C GLY A 2 5.06 11.71 -1.60
N LEU A 3 5.56 10.80 -0.76
CA LEU A 3 4.95 10.45 0.54
C LEU A 3 4.74 11.66 1.45
N TRP A 4 5.72 12.58 1.50
CA TRP A 4 5.62 13.82 2.28
C TRP A 4 4.49 14.72 1.78
N GLY A 5 4.26 14.77 0.46
CA GLY A 5 3.18 15.56 -0.13
C GLY A 5 1.80 15.05 0.27
N TYR A 6 1.62 13.73 0.32
CA TYR A 6 0.41 13.12 0.86
C TYR A 6 0.22 13.50 2.34
N ALA A 7 1.27 13.38 3.15
CA ALA A 7 1.16 13.64 4.57
C ALA A 7 0.85 15.11 4.88
N ALA A 8 1.65 16.03 4.34
CA ALA A 8 1.48 17.46 4.57
C ALA A 8 0.14 17.98 3.99
N GLY A 9 -0.19 17.59 2.75
CA GLY A 9 -1.44 18.01 2.11
C GLY A 9 -2.69 17.43 2.78
N GLY A 10 -2.64 16.13 3.15
CA GLY A 10 -3.74 15.46 3.85
C GLY A 10 -4.05 16.12 5.18
N GLN A 11 -3.03 16.32 6.01
CA GLN A 11 -3.19 16.99 7.31
C GLN A 11 -3.69 18.42 7.16
N ALA A 12 -3.18 19.18 6.18
CA ALA A 12 -3.65 20.54 5.93
C ALA A 12 -5.15 20.56 5.59
N LEU A 13 -5.63 19.64 4.74
CA LEU A 13 -7.05 19.56 4.39
C LEU A 13 -7.92 19.15 5.59
N VAL A 14 -7.52 18.12 6.33
CA VAL A 14 -8.29 17.58 7.46
C VAL A 14 -8.38 18.57 8.62
N LEU A 15 -7.31 19.34 8.88
CA LEU A 15 -7.28 20.28 10.00
C LEU A 15 -7.97 21.63 9.69
N ASN A 16 -8.08 22.00 8.41
CA ASN A 16 -8.53 23.35 8.02
C ASN A 16 -9.82 23.36 7.20
N THR A 17 -10.35 22.20 6.79
CA THR A 17 -11.51 22.13 5.90
C THR A 17 -12.41 20.92 6.23
N PRO A 18 -13.69 20.94 5.84
CA PRO A 18 -14.57 19.76 5.92
C PRO A 18 -14.44 18.84 4.70
N ILE A 19 -13.47 19.06 3.81
CA ILE A 19 -13.35 18.31 2.55
C ILE A 19 -12.87 16.89 2.84
N GLN A 20 -13.58 15.90 2.29
CA GLN A 20 -13.12 14.52 2.26
C GLN A 20 -12.16 14.35 1.08
N SER A 21 -10.89 14.11 1.38
CA SER A 21 -9.85 13.89 0.38
C SER A 21 -9.67 12.40 0.12
N ILE A 22 -9.45 12.05 -1.15
CA ILE A 22 -9.15 10.69 -1.59
C ILE A 22 -7.84 10.70 -2.35
N ASN A 23 -7.03 9.66 -2.22
CA ASN A 23 -5.83 9.47 -3.02
C ASN A 23 -5.82 8.09 -3.68
N ALA A 24 -5.43 8.05 -4.95
CA ALA A 24 -5.07 6.83 -5.64
C ALA A 24 -3.55 6.63 -5.50
N ILE A 25 -3.13 5.42 -5.09
CA ILE A 25 -1.72 5.09 -4.94
C ILE A 25 -1.18 4.67 -6.30
N TYR A 26 -0.25 5.44 -6.84
CA TYR A 26 0.45 5.12 -8.07
C TYR A 26 1.88 4.68 -7.78
N THR A 27 2.14 3.38 -7.97
CA THR A 27 3.47 2.80 -7.78
C THR A 27 4.28 2.89 -9.06
N GLN A 28 5.60 2.99 -8.92
CA GLN A 28 6.56 2.95 -10.00
C GLN A 28 6.92 1.51 -10.38
N ALA A 29 6.98 0.62 -9.40
CA ALA A 29 7.10 -0.81 -9.64
C ALA A 29 5.83 -1.42 -10.24
N GLY A 30 6.00 -2.48 -11.02
CA GLY A 30 4.90 -3.25 -11.60
C GLY A 30 4.45 -4.44 -10.76
N LEU A 31 3.36 -5.07 -11.17
CA LEU A 31 2.77 -6.21 -10.47
C LEU A 31 3.72 -7.41 -10.43
N GLY A 32 3.51 -8.33 -9.49
CA GLY A 32 4.39 -9.49 -9.38
C GLY A 32 5.75 -9.19 -8.76
N THR A 33 5.95 -8.00 -8.19
CA THR A 33 7.22 -7.58 -7.56
C THR A 33 7.01 -7.31 -6.08
N GLU A 34 8.04 -7.48 -5.26
CA GLU A 34 7.94 -7.11 -3.84
C GLU A 34 7.93 -5.59 -3.67
N GLN A 35 8.64 -4.87 -4.55
CA GLN A 35 8.71 -3.41 -4.50
C GLN A 35 7.34 -2.75 -4.66
N VAL A 36 6.43 -3.29 -5.50
CA VAL A 36 5.08 -2.73 -5.62
C VAL A 36 4.35 -2.74 -4.27
N LEU A 37 4.55 -3.81 -3.48
CA LEU A 37 3.93 -3.94 -2.16
C LEU A 37 4.59 -3.01 -1.15
N TRP A 38 5.91 -2.84 -1.18
CA TRP A 38 6.58 -1.87 -0.30
C TRP A 38 6.17 -0.43 -0.58
N GLU A 39 6.05 -0.06 -1.85
CA GLU A 39 5.54 1.25 -2.25
C GLU A 39 4.09 1.44 -1.78
N ILE A 40 3.23 0.44 -1.98
CA ILE A 40 1.84 0.48 -1.47
C ILE A 40 1.83 0.61 0.05
N ALA A 41 2.63 -0.16 0.78
CA ALA A 41 2.66 -0.13 2.24
C ALA A 41 2.99 1.28 2.75
N ALA A 42 4.04 1.89 2.21
CA ALA A 42 4.43 3.24 2.57
C ALA A 42 3.33 4.26 2.25
N ALA A 43 2.77 4.23 1.04
CA ALA A 43 1.70 5.16 0.67
C ALA A 43 0.42 4.96 1.51
N SER A 44 0.07 3.70 1.81
CA SER A 44 -1.12 3.34 2.58
C SER A 44 -1.04 3.91 4.00
N VAL A 45 0.12 3.77 4.67
CA VAL A 45 0.37 4.35 6.00
C VAL A 45 0.27 5.87 5.92
N ALA A 46 0.99 6.50 4.99
CA ALA A 46 1.05 7.96 4.87
C ALA A 46 -0.34 8.56 4.66
N CYS A 47 -1.09 8.05 3.69
CA CYS A 47 -2.45 8.52 3.40
C CYS A 47 -3.39 8.30 4.60
N THR A 48 -3.38 7.10 5.19
CA THR A 48 -4.35 6.76 6.24
C THR A 48 -4.18 7.62 7.48
N VAL A 49 -2.94 7.75 7.98
CA VAL A 49 -2.68 8.50 9.22
C VAL A 49 -2.84 10.01 9.00
N SER A 50 -2.70 10.47 7.76
CA SER A 50 -2.90 11.88 7.38
C SER A 50 -4.35 12.21 7.02
N GLY A 51 -5.28 11.28 7.26
CA GLY A 51 -6.72 11.46 7.07
C GLY A 51 -7.19 11.50 5.62
N ILE A 52 -6.41 10.92 4.70
CA ILE A 52 -6.77 10.75 3.30
C ILE A 52 -7.41 9.37 3.09
N TYR A 53 -8.54 9.33 2.39
CA TYR A 53 -9.24 8.10 2.03
C TYR A 53 -8.52 7.35 0.90
N GLN A 54 -8.62 6.02 0.91
CA GLN A 54 -7.96 5.15 -0.07
C GLN A 54 -8.81 5.01 -1.34
N GLY A 55 -8.23 5.35 -2.49
CA GLY A 55 -8.86 5.27 -3.82
C GLY A 55 -8.45 4.07 -4.67
N GLY A 56 -7.59 3.18 -4.13
CA GLY A 56 -7.07 2.01 -4.84
C GLY A 56 -5.63 2.19 -5.31
N VAL A 57 -5.16 1.22 -6.09
CA VAL A 57 -3.77 1.12 -6.55
C VAL A 57 -3.70 1.03 -8.07
N GLY A 58 -2.83 1.85 -8.68
CA GLY A 58 -2.43 1.75 -10.08
C GLY A 58 -0.94 1.48 -10.19
N ALA A 59 -0.55 0.29 -10.66
CA ALA A 59 0.86 -0.03 -10.86
C ALA A 59 1.42 0.61 -12.13
N ARG A 60 2.74 0.78 -12.19
CA ARG A 60 3.45 1.43 -13.31
C ARG A 60 2.86 2.80 -13.65
N ASP A 61 2.56 3.61 -12.64
CA ASP A 61 1.95 4.94 -12.81
C ASP A 61 0.60 4.93 -13.55
N GLY A 62 -0.07 3.76 -13.62
CA GLY A 62 -1.25 3.56 -14.45
C GLY A 62 -0.99 3.68 -15.96
N SER A 63 0.27 3.75 -16.38
CA SER A 63 0.68 3.98 -17.77
C SER A 63 0.80 2.70 -18.60
N THR A 64 0.90 1.54 -17.93
CA THR A 64 1.15 0.25 -18.58
C THR A 64 -0.13 -0.59 -18.59
N LYS A 65 -0.53 -1.04 -19.77
CA LYS A 65 -1.73 -1.87 -19.97
C LYS A 65 -1.67 -3.16 -19.15
N ASP A 66 -2.81 -3.60 -18.62
CA ASP A 66 -3.00 -4.85 -17.88
C ASP A 66 -2.10 -5.00 -16.63
N HIS A 67 -1.56 -3.90 -16.10
CA HIS A 67 -0.81 -3.86 -14.84
C HIS A 67 -1.70 -3.39 -13.68
N THR A 68 -2.86 -4.04 -13.51
CA THR A 68 -3.70 -3.89 -12.31
C THR A 68 -4.24 -5.24 -11.86
N SER A 69 -4.25 -5.53 -10.55
CA SER A 69 -4.87 -6.74 -9.99
C SER A 69 -5.57 -6.49 -8.65
N GLY A 70 -6.24 -7.53 -8.13
CA GLY A 70 -6.95 -7.47 -6.86
C GLY A 70 -6.05 -7.62 -5.63
N LEU A 71 -4.90 -8.30 -5.74
CA LEU A 71 -4.07 -8.62 -4.58
C LEU A 71 -3.40 -7.38 -3.98
N GLU A 72 -2.95 -6.44 -4.83
CA GLU A 72 -2.37 -5.17 -4.37
C GLU A 72 -3.41 -4.29 -3.67
N ASN A 73 -4.66 -4.32 -4.14
CA ASN A 73 -5.75 -3.59 -3.53
C ASN A 73 -6.17 -4.19 -2.19
N ARG A 74 -6.16 -5.53 -2.06
CA ARG A 74 -6.33 -6.20 -0.76
C ARG A 74 -5.23 -5.79 0.21
N PHE A 75 -3.98 -5.80 -0.25
CA PHE A 75 -2.82 -5.40 0.54
C PHE A 75 -2.91 -3.95 1.02
N ASN A 76 -3.26 -3.01 0.13
CA ASN A 76 -3.54 -1.62 0.49
C ASN A 76 -4.56 -1.54 1.64
N ALA A 77 -5.72 -2.19 1.49
CA ALA A 77 -6.76 -2.18 2.53
C ALA A 77 -6.26 -2.73 3.87
N GLN A 78 -5.50 -3.82 3.86
CA GLN A 78 -4.91 -4.42 5.06
C GLN A 78 -3.96 -3.47 5.78
N VAL A 79 -3.02 -2.86 5.03
CA VAL A 79 -2.06 -1.90 5.58
C VAL A 79 -2.81 -0.67 6.12
N SER A 80 -3.71 -0.06 5.33
CA SER A 80 -4.50 1.08 5.78
C SER A 80 -5.27 0.78 7.07
N HIS A 81 -5.99 -0.34 7.13
CA HIS A 81 -6.70 -0.70 8.36
C HIS A 81 -5.77 -0.87 9.55
N SER A 82 -4.59 -1.44 9.35
CA SER A 82 -3.61 -1.62 10.42
C SER A 82 -3.04 -0.28 10.93
N SER A 83 -3.00 0.74 10.09
CA SER A 83 -2.49 2.09 10.40
C SER A 83 -3.49 2.98 11.15
N LEU A 84 -4.76 2.56 11.25
CA LEU A 84 -5.79 3.33 11.95
C LEU A 84 -5.42 3.51 13.44
N GLY A 85 -5.52 4.75 13.91
CA GLY A 85 -5.23 5.15 15.29
C GLY A 85 -3.73 5.27 15.62
N MET A 86 -2.83 5.14 14.65
CA MET A 86 -1.42 5.47 14.84
C MET A 86 -1.21 6.96 15.05
N THR A 87 -0.16 7.32 15.81
CA THR A 87 0.34 8.69 15.83
C THR A 87 1.13 8.99 14.55
N LEU A 88 1.35 10.27 14.26
CA LEU A 88 2.20 10.69 13.14
C LEU A 88 3.66 10.25 13.34
N GLU A 89 4.12 10.17 14.58
CA GLU A 89 5.48 9.71 14.93
C GLU A 89 5.66 8.22 14.63
N ASP A 90 4.72 7.38 15.09
CA ASP A 90 4.74 5.94 14.79
C ASP A 90 4.69 5.70 13.28
N ALA A 91 3.79 6.42 12.59
CA ALA A 91 3.65 6.34 11.15
C ALA A 91 4.96 6.69 10.43
N ASN A 92 5.64 7.77 10.85
CA ASN A 92 6.92 8.17 10.27
C ASN A 92 8.00 7.09 10.42
N GLY A 93 8.04 6.40 11.57
CA GLY A 93 8.93 5.25 11.78
C GLY A 93 8.72 4.15 10.74
N TYR A 94 7.47 3.72 10.55
CA TYR A 94 7.13 2.71 9.53
C TYR A 94 7.41 3.19 8.10
N LEU A 95 7.13 4.46 7.79
CA LEU A 95 7.36 5.01 6.46
C LEU A 95 8.84 4.98 6.07
N LEU A 96 9.74 5.36 6.99
CA LEU A 96 11.18 5.31 6.75
C LEU A 96 11.66 3.87 6.59
N GLU A 97 11.15 2.94 7.41
CA GLU A 97 11.49 1.53 7.29
C GLU A 97 11.04 0.93 5.95
N PHE A 98 9.80 1.20 5.52
CA PHE A 98 9.27 0.68 4.25
C PHE A 98 9.97 1.31 3.05
N PHE A 99 10.25 2.62 3.10
CA PHE A 99 10.99 3.33 2.06
C PHE A 99 12.39 2.74 1.86
N SER A 100 13.09 2.36 2.95
CA SER A 100 14.41 1.74 2.87
C SER A 100 14.45 0.44 2.03
N LYS A 101 13.30 -0.21 1.81
CA LYS A 101 13.21 -1.45 1.01
C LYS A 101 13.29 -1.22 -0.49
N TYR A 102 13.12 0.01 -0.95
CA TYR A 102 13.09 0.34 -2.37
C TYR A 102 13.75 1.68 -2.73
N GLU A 103 14.37 2.36 -1.78
CA GLU A 103 15.04 3.64 -2.02
C GLU A 103 16.11 3.53 -3.13
N GLU A 104 16.94 2.49 -3.08
CA GLU A 104 18.01 2.26 -4.06
C GLU A 104 17.50 1.98 -5.47
N THR A 105 16.34 1.33 -5.58
CA THR A 105 15.71 0.97 -6.86
C THR A 105 14.63 1.96 -7.29
N HIS A 106 14.43 3.06 -6.55
CA HIS A 106 13.34 4.00 -6.81
C HIS A 106 13.39 4.61 -8.21
N MET A 107 14.60 4.92 -8.69
CA MET A 107 14.84 5.51 -10.01
C MET A 107 14.84 4.47 -11.15
N ASN A 108 14.97 3.18 -10.82
CA ASN A 108 14.95 2.09 -11.79
C ASN A 108 14.15 0.90 -11.24
N PRO A 109 12.83 1.06 -11.07
CA PRO A 109 11.98 0.07 -10.43
C PRO A 109 11.75 -1.13 -11.36
N PRO A 110 11.51 -2.33 -10.80
CA PRO A 110 11.20 -3.50 -11.60
C PRO A 110 9.88 -3.31 -12.35
N SER A 111 9.88 -3.62 -13.65
CA SER A 111 8.72 -3.46 -14.53
C SER A 111 7.54 -4.35 -14.17
N GLY A 112 7.78 -5.45 -13.46
CA GLY A 112 6.76 -6.44 -13.13
C GLY A 112 6.23 -7.18 -14.35
N LYS A 113 5.03 -7.76 -14.19
CA LYS A 113 4.36 -8.58 -15.18
C LYS A 113 2.89 -8.13 -15.35
N PRO A 114 2.29 -8.32 -16.54
CA PRO A 114 0.86 -8.09 -16.72
C PRO A 114 0.03 -9.10 -15.93
N PHE A 115 -1.24 -8.77 -15.69
CA PHE A 115 -2.20 -9.57 -14.93
C PHE A 115 -2.23 -11.04 -15.36
N SER A 116 -2.27 -11.31 -16.68
CA SER A 116 -2.36 -12.69 -17.21
C SER A 116 -1.16 -13.58 -16.89
N GLU A 117 -0.02 -13.01 -16.48
CA GLU A 117 1.17 -13.76 -16.10
C GLU A 117 1.30 -14.00 -14.60
N ILE A 118 0.54 -13.26 -13.78
CA ILE A 118 0.54 -13.37 -12.32
C ILE A 118 -0.81 -13.83 -11.75
N TYR A 119 -1.79 -14.06 -12.62
CA TYR A 119 -3.09 -14.64 -12.30
C TYR A 119 -3.48 -15.73 -13.28
N ASN A 120 -4.15 -16.76 -12.77
CA ASN A 120 -4.87 -17.71 -13.62
C ASN A 120 -6.17 -17.04 -14.10
N VAL A 121 -6.21 -16.63 -15.37
CA VAL A 121 -7.35 -15.89 -15.95
C VAL A 121 -8.67 -16.65 -15.91
N GLY A 122 -8.65 -17.99 -15.92
CA GLY A 122 -9.86 -18.81 -15.85
C GLY A 122 -10.49 -18.88 -14.46
N THR A 123 -9.67 -18.81 -13.42
CA THR A 123 -10.11 -18.89 -12.00
C THR A 123 -10.10 -17.55 -11.29
N LEU A 124 -9.42 -16.55 -11.85
CA LEU A 124 -9.12 -15.25 -11.24
C LEU A 124 -8.35 -15.35 -9.91
N GLU A 125 -7.59 -16.43 -9.73
CA GLU A 125 -6.72 -16.61 -8.58
C GLU A 125 -5.27 -16.19 -8.89
N PRO A 126 -4.55 -15.57 -7.94
CA PRO A 126 -3.13 -15.25 -8.12
C PRO A 126 -2.28 -16.52 -8.27
N THR A 127 -1.17 -16.41 -8.99
CA THR A 127 -0.19 -17.51 -9.08
C THR A 127 0.54 -17.70 -7.75
N ASN A 128 1.11 -18.88 -7.53
CA ASN A 128 1.94 -19.15 -6.34
C ASN A 128 3.14 -18.22 -6.25
N GLU A 129 3.77 -17.88 -7.39
CA GLU A 129 4.88 -16.91 -7.43
C GLU A 129 4.43 -15.55 -6.88
N TRP A 130 3.22 -15.11 -7.26
CA TRP A 130 2.72 -13.83 -6.78
C TRP A 130 2.33 -13.88 -5.29
N LEU A 131 1.68 -14.96 -4.86
CA LEU A 131 1.35 -15.19 -3.44
C LEU A 131 2.59 -15.26 -2.55
N GLU A 132 3.67 -15.88 -3.02
CA GLU A 132 4.92 -15.97 -2.27
C GLU A 132 5.49 -14.59 -1.98
N LYS A 133 5.55 -13.71 -2.99
CA LYS A 133 6.01 -12.31 -2.80
C LYS A 133 5.09 -11.53 -1.88
N TYR A 134 3.78 -11.69 -2.04
CA TYR A 134 2.79 -11.11 -1.14
C TYR A 134 3.01 -11.53 0.32
N ASN A 135 3.23 -12.83 0.56
CA ASN A 135 3.48 -13.35 1.91
C ASN A 135 4.82 -12.86 2.46
N THR A 136 5.88 -12.86 1.65
CA THR A 136 7.21 -12.36 2.05
C THR A 136 7.14 -10.93 2.57
N VAL A 137 6.48 -10.03 1.84
CA VAL A 137 6.34 -8.63 2.27
C VAL A 137 5.39 -8.52 3.47
N SER A 138 4.29 -9.27 3.47
CA SER A 138 3.33 -9.26 4.58
C SER A 138 3.98 -9.71 5.90
N ASP A 139 4.74 -10.80 5.87
CA ASP A 139 5.46 -11.32 7.04
C ASP A 139 6.56 -10.37 7.49
N ALA A 140 7.25 -9.71 6.55
CA ALA A 140 8.24 -8.70 6.87
C ALA A 140 7.61 -7.50 7.60
N ILE A 141 6.43 -7.03 7.18
CA ILE A 141 5.69 -5.97 7.86
C ILE A 141 5.19 -6.44 9.24
N VAL A 142 4.67 -7.66 9.36
CA VAL A 142 4.23 -8.18 10.66
C VAL A 142 5.39 -8.23 11.66
N LYS A 143 6.61 -8.54 11.21
CA LYS A 143 7.81 -8.52 12.06
C LYS A 143 8.20 -7.13 12.58
N THR A 144 7.73 -6.05 11.96
CA THR A 144 7.93 -4.68 12.47
C THR A 144 6.92 -4.33 13.58
N GLY A 145 6.02 -5.25 13.92
CA GLY A 145 4.95 -5.05 14.91
C GLY A 145 3.64 -4.55 14.30
N LEU A 146 3.60 -4.31 12.98
CA LEU A 146 2.38 -3.90 12.29
C LEU A 146 1.55 -5.10 11.84
N ASP A 147 0.51 -5.44 12.61
CA ASP A 147 -0.39 -6.55 12.27
C ASP A 147 -1.37 -6.18 11.14
N ILE A 148 -0.98 -6.45 9.90
CA ILE A 148 -1.82 -6.26 8.72
C ILE A 148 -2.83 -7.41 8.49
N ASN A 149 -2.70 -8.52 9.21
CA ASN A 149 -3.51 -9.72 9.00
C ASN A 149 -4.80 -9.71 9.84
N ASN A 150 -4.75 -9.18 11.07
CA ASN A 150 -5.89 -9.25 11.99
C ASN A 150 -6.38 -7.92 12.55
N ARG A 151 -5.61 -6.83 12.47
CA ARG A 151 -5.95 -5.56 13.14
C ARG A 151 -7.28 -4.94 12.68
N TRP A 152 -7.67 -5.16 11.42
CA TRP A 152 -8.98 -4.73 10.92
C TRP A 152 -10.16 -5.36 11.69
N LYS A 153 -10.00 -6.59 12.22
CA LYS A 153 -11.02 -7.29 13.02
C LYS A 153 -11.18 -6.66 14.40
N GLU A 154 -10.08 -6.20 14.99
CA GLU A 154 -10.08 -5.56 16.32
C GLU A 154 -10.78 -4.20 16.28
N ILE A 155 -10.50 -3.41 15.24
CA ILE A 155 -11.13 -2.09 15.06
C ILE A 155 -12.63 -2.23 14.84
N LYS A 156 -13.07 -3.19 14.02
CA LYS A 156 -14.49 -3.47 13.79
C LYS A 156 -15.22 -3.85 15.09
N ARG A 157 -14.55 -4.49 16.05
CA ARG A 157 -15.13 -4.82 17.36
C ARG A 157 -15.28 -3.61 18.29
N LYS A 158 -14.44 -2.57 18.15
CA LYS A 158 -14.53 -1.34 18.96
C LYS A 158 -15.54 -0.32 18.43
N ALA A 159 -15.91 -0.43 17.15
CA ALA A 159 -16.86 0.46 16.49
C ALA A 159 -18.33 0.00 16.60
N ASN A 160 -18.58 -1.19 17.16
CA ASN A 160 -19.91 -1.71 17.53
C ASN A 160 -20.07 -1.70 19.05
#